data_AF-A0A7Y2CMN2-F1
#
_entry.id   AF-A0A7Y2CMN2-F1
#
_cell.length_a   1.000
_cell.length_b   1.000
_cell.length_c   1.000
_cell.angle_alpha   90.00
_cell.angle_beta   90.00
_cell.angle_gamma   90.00
#
_symmetry.space_group_name_H-M   'P 1'
#
loop_
_entity.id
_entity.type
_entity.pdbx_description
1 polymer ?
#
loop_
_entity_poly.entity_id
_entity_poly.type
_entity_poly.pdbx_seq_one_letter_code
_entity_poly.pdbx_strand_id
1 'polypeptide(L)'
;MMLNFRRALRRAIWLGSGLALLSSAPALAQSQGTLVKRSFLTDGTPLPDGSDVPSGTRIHFLMYLNNKGALLTDLSARDILDPAFTYVPGSMRVWNGTVACVAANCTPAEEATIYADVKVGVVGTDAVDGDQVAFVGNTFYAGNRHVASLQFNPTGNRVAALLLTAEVN
;
A
#
# COMPACT_ATOMS: atom_id res chain seq x y z
N MET A 1 -24.55 43.07 11.36
CA MET A 1 -23.82 42.04 12.12
C MET A 1 -23.69 40.81 11.22
N MET A 2 -22.54 40.68 10.56
CA MET A 2 -22.33 39.73 9.47
C MET A 2 -21.44 38.60 10.01
N LEU A 3 -22.01 37.43 10.32
CA LEU A 3 -21.25 36.27 10.78
C LEU A 3 -20.52 35.65 9.59
N ASN A 4 -19.20 35.87 9.54
CA ASN A 4 -18.30 35.17 8.63
C ASN A 4 -18.08 33.73 9.10
N PHE A 5 -18.73 32.76 8.45
CA PHE A 5 -18.39 31.34 8.57
C PHE A 5 -17.07 31.07 7.85
N ARG A 6 -15.95 31.12 8.57
CA ARG A 6 -14.70 30.51 8.09
C ARG A 6 -14.84 28.99 8.25
N ARG A 7 -15.19 28.29 7.16
CA ARG A 7 -15.01 26.84 7.05
C ARG A 7 -13.52 26.56 7.26
N ALA A 8 -13.17 26.05 8.45
CA ALA A 8 -11.86 25.49 8.69
C ALA A 8 -11.68 24.29 7.76
N LEU A 9 -10.88 24.45 6.71
CA LEU A 9 -10.34 23.33 5.97
C LEU A 9 -9.51 22.53 6.98
N ARG A 10 -10.03 21.37 7.40
CA ARG A 10 -9.27 20.41 8.20
C ARG A 10 -8.15 19.90 7.29
N ARG A 11 -6.90 20.20 7.67
CA ARG A 11 -5.69 19.88 6.91
C ARG A 11 -5.15 18.56 7.41
N ALA A 12 -5.04 17.57 6.54
CA ALA A 12 -4.29 16.35 6.82
C ALA A 12 -2.91 16.49 6.17
N ILE A 13 -1.87 16.79 6.96
CA ILE A 13 -0.48 16.71 6.49
C ILE A 13 -0.04 15.26 6.72
N TRP A 14 0.12 14.50 5.64
CA TRP A 14 0.60 13.12 5.73
C TRP A 14 2.10 13.11 6.03
N LEU A 15 2.45 12.72 7.27
CA LEU A 15 3.83 12.50 7.72
C LEU A 15 4.06 10.99 7.87
N GLY A 16 4.15 10.26 6.75
CA GLY A 16 4.68 8.89 6.65
C GLY A 16 4.42 7.99 7.88
N SER A 17 3.21 7.45 7.98
CA SER A 17 2.88 6.47 9.02
C SER A 17 3.79 5.23 8.92
N GLY A 18 4.12 4.64 10.07
CA GLY A 18 5.12 3.59 10.25
C GLY A 18 4.90 2.34 9.38
N LEU A 19 5.61 2.31 8.26
CA LEU A 19 5.71 1.18 7.33
C LEU A 19 6.78 0.22 7.83
N ALA A 20 6.42 -1.05 8.03
CA ALA A 20 7.38 -2.08 8.43
C ALA A 20 7.29 -3.29 7.50
N LEU A 21 8.44 -3.73 6.99
CA LEU A 21 8.61 -5.01 6.34
C LEU A 21 9.22 -6.00 7.34
N LEU A 22 8.60 -7.17 7.50
CA LEU A 22 9.05 -8.20 8.42
C LEU A 22 9.22 -9.52 7.64
N SER A 23 10.37 -10.17 7.78
CA SER A 23 10.63 -11.51 7.22
C SER A 23 11.08 -12.47 8.33
N SER A 24 10.55 -13.69 8.35
CA SER A 24 10.98 -14.75 9.28
C SER A 24 12.14 -15.61 8.76
N ALA A 25 12.57 -15.44 7.50
CA ALA A 25 13.65 -16.23 6.90
C ALA A 25 15.04 -15.81 7.42
N PRO A 26 15.92 -16.76 7.83
CA PRO A 26 17.30 -16.45 8.15
C PRO A 26 18.06 -16.10 6.86
N ALA A 27 18.62 -14.89 6.82
CA ALA A 27 19.42 -14.32 5.73
C ALA A 27 18.66 -13.95 4.43
N LEU A 28 17.67 -13.05 4.53
CA LEU A 28 17.56 -12.02 3.49
C LEU A 28 18.70 -11.03 3.73
N ALA A 29 19.81 -11.20 3.01
CA ALA A 29 20.67 -10.06 2.72
C ALA A 29 19.75 -8.92 2.26
N GLN A 30 19.89 -7.75 2.89
CA GLN A 30 19.05 -6.55 2.74
C GLN A 30 19.06 -5.92 1.32
N SER A 31 19.18 -6.70 0.25
CA SER A 31 19.40 -6.21 -1.12
C SER A 31 18.31 -6.57 -2.14
N GLN A 32 17.22 -7.27 -1.79
CA GLN A 32 16.26 -7.75 -2.80
C GLN A 32 14.93 -7.00 -2.90
N GLY A 33 14.75 -5.90 -2.18
CA GLY A 33 13.67 -4.96 -2.45
C GLY A 33 13.42 -3.98 -1.30
N THR A 34 13.17 -2.72 -1.65
CA THR A 34 12.66 -1.71 -0.70
C THR A 34 11.14 -1.73 -0.75
N LEU A 35 10.49 -1.82 0.41
CA LEU A 35 9.04 -1.62 0.50
C LEU A 35 8.75 -0.13 0.33
N VAL A 36 8.00 0.22 -0.71
CA VAL A 36 7.66 1.60 -1.06
C VAL A 36 6.17 1.83 -0.81
N LYS A 37 5.82 2.99 -0.27
CA LYS A 37 4.44 3.46 -0.13
C LYS A 37 4.24 4.73 -0.96
N ARG A 38 3.16 4.77 -1.72
CA ARG A 38 2.73 5.89 -2.57
C ARG A 38 1.26 6.18 -2.35
N SER A 39 0.86 7.41 -2.61
CA SER A 39 -0.54 7.82 -2.60
C SER A 39 -0.97 8.29 -3.99
N PHE A 40 -2.20 7.98 -4.33
CA PHE A 40 -2.84 8.36 -5.59
C PHE A 40 -4.26 8.83 -5.32
N LEU A 41 -4.77 9.73 -6.15
CA LEU A 41 -6.21 9.90 -6.28
C LEU A 41 -6.83 8.64 -6.90
N THR A 42 -8.14 8.48 -6.74
CA THR A 42 -8.87 7.30 -7.25
C THR A 42 -8.85 7.19 -8.78
N ASP A 43 -8.53 8.27 -9.49
CA ASP A 43 -8.32 8.29 -10.95
C ASP A 43 -6.93 7.80 -11.38
N GLY A 44 -5.97 7.70 -10.46
CA GLY A 44 -4.58 7.32 -10.72
C GLY A 44 -3.60 8.48 -10.80
N THR A 45 -4.05 9.70 -10.56
CA THR A 45 -3.15 10.86 -10.40
C THR A 45 -2.28 10.67 -9.16
N PRO A 46 -0.94 10.68 -9.27
CA PRO A 46 -0.06 10.61 -8.10
C PRO A 46 -0.30 11.80 -7.17
N LEU A 47 -0.29 11.53 -5.86
CA LEU A 47 -0.43 12.54 -4.83
C LEU A 47 0.93 12.73 -4.14
N PRO A 48 1.65 13.84 -4.37
CA PRO A 48 2.94 14.07 -3.71
C PRO A 48 2.82 14.17 -2.18
N ASP A 49 3.90 13.83 -1.48
CA ASP A 49 3.97 14.01 -0.03
C ASP A 49 3.75 15.49 0.35
N GLY A 50 3.02 15.71 1.45
CA GLY A 50 2.65 17.06 1.91
C GLY A 50 1.55 17.74 1.11
N SER A 51 0.91 17.05 0.15
CA SER A 51 -0.25 17.60 -0.56
C SER A 51 -1.43 17.88 0.37
N ASP A 52 -2.10 19.01 0.14
CA ASP A 52 -3.38 19.32 0.80
C ASP A 52 -4.52 18.56 0.11
N VAL A 53 -5.22 17.71 0.86
CA VAL A 53 -6.37 16.94 0.37
C VAL A 53 -7.62 17.32 1.15
N PRO A 54 -8.75 17.66 0.49
CA PRO A 54 -10.00 17.94 1.18
C PRO A 54 -10.54 16.72 1.94
N SER A 55 -11.14 16.94 3.11
CA SER A 55 -11.96 15.95 3.82
C SER A 55 -13.08 15.40 2.92
N GLY A 56 -13.38 14.12 3.05
CA GLY A 56 -14.27 13.34 2.19
C GLY A 56 -13.63 12.85 0.89
N THR A 57 -12.38 13.23 0.58
CA THR A 57 -11.68 12.71 -0.60
C THR A 57 -11.27 11.26 -0.36
N ARG A 58 -11.54 10.40 -1.34
CA ARG A 58 -10.99 9.04 -1.37
C ARG A 58 -9.66 9.04 -2.09
N ILE A 59 -8.69 8.39 -1.47
CA ILE A 59 -7.35 8.19 -2.01
C ILE A 59 -7.02 6.71 -1.98
N HIS A 60 -6.12 6.31 -2.88
CA HIS A 60 -5.51 5.01 -2.86
C HIS A 60 -4.12 5.10 -2.24
N PHE A 61 -3.83 4.23 -1.29
CA PHE A 61 -2.47 3.96 -0.84
C PHE A 61 -1.97 2.71 -1.54
N LEU A 62 -0.93 2.88 -2.35
CA LEU A 62 -0.20 1.79 -3.00
C LEU A 62 1.00 1.44 -2.12
N MET A 63 1.15 0.17 -1.76
CA MET A 63 2.37 -0.36 -1.16
C MET A 63 2.93 -1.42 -2.09
N TYR A 64 4.22 -1.38 -2.39
CA TYR A 64 4.82 -2.39 -3.26
C TYR A 64 6.28 -2.70 -2.90
N LEU A 65 6.68 -3.91 -3.26
CA LEU A 65 8.04 -4.43 -3.17
C LEU A 65 8.50 -4.80 -4.58
N ASN A 66 9.56 -4.15 -5.04
CA ASN A 66 10.20 -4.46 -6.32
C ASN A 66 11.22 -5.61 -6.13
N ASN A 67 10.85 -6.85 -6.49
CA ASN A 67 11.73 -8.00 -6.38
C ASN A 67 12.44 -8.28 -7.71
N LYS A 68 13.71 -7.89 -7.81
CA LYS A 68 14.59 -8.17 -8.95
C LYS A 68 15.43 -9.45 -8.80
N GLY A 69 15.12 -10.27 -7.80
CA GLY A 69 15.91 -11.42 -7.40
C GLY A 69 15.20 -12.75 -7.63
N ALA A 70 15.54 -13.71 -6.78
CA ALA A 70 14.88 -15.02 -6.75
C ALA A 70 13.45 -14.89 -6.19
N LEU A 71 12.71 -16.00 -6.16
CA LEU A 71 11.44 -16.08 -5.45
C LEU A 71 11.62 -15.62 -4.00
N LEU A 72 10.78 -14.70 -3.54
CA LEU A 72 10.68 -14.34 -2.13
C LEU A 72 9.47 -15.05 -1.52
N THR A 73 9.68 -15.74 -0.40
CA THR A 73 8.63 -16.42 0.36
C THR A 73 8.49 -15.79 1.74
N ASP A 74 7.32 -15.98 2.34
CA ASP A 74 7.00 -15.59 3.72
C ASP A 74 7.17 -14.09 4.00
N LEU A 75 6.84 -13.27 2.99
CA LEU A 75 6.83 -11.81 3.16
C LEU A 75 5.64 -11.39 4.00
N SER A 76 5.91 -10.48 4.95
CA SER A 76 4.85 -9.78 5.66
C SER A 76 5.07 -8.28 5.65
N ALA A 77 4.01 -7.54 5.37
CA ALA A 77 4.00 -6.08 5.37
C ALA A 77 2.95 -5.57 6.37
N ARG A 78 3.31 -4.51 7.09
CA ARG A 78 2.44 -3.84 8.04
C ARG A 78 2.43 -2.33 7.80
N ASP A 79 1.24 -1.76 7.82
CA ASP A 79 1.03 -0.32 7.73
C ASP A 79 0.00 0.14 8.77
N ILE A 80 0.34 1.14 9.55
CA ILE A 80 -0.57 1.74 10.53
C ILE A 80 -1.20 2.96 9.87
N LEU A 81 -2.48 2.91 9.57
CA LEU A 81 -3.20 4.03 8.96
C LEU A 81 -3.29 5.20 9.94
N ASP A 82 -2.91 6.39 9.45
CA ASP A 82 -3.00 7.62 10.23
C ASP A 82 -4.48 7.95 10.55
N PRO A 83 -4.81 8.41 11.78
CA PRO A 83 -6.19 8.73 12.18
C PRO A 83 -6.89 9.79 11.32
N ALA A 84 -6.16 10.57 10.53
CA ALA A 84 -6.72 11.46 9.52
C ALA A 84 -7.38 10.72 8.35
N PHE A 85 -7.24 9.39 8.26
CA PHE A 85 -7.85 8.57 7.24
C PHE A 85 -8.70 7.45 7.84
N THR A 86 -9.80 7.15 7.15
CA THR A 86 -10.66 6.01 7.45
C THR A 86 -10.54 5.00 6.33
N TYR A 87 -10.22 3.74 6.65
CA TYR A 87 -10.21 2.65 5.67
C TYR A 87 -11.61 2.44 5.07
N VAL A 88 -11.69 2.20 3.76
CA VAL A 88 -12.93 1.83 3.08
C VAL A 88 -13.01 0.30 2.99
N PRO A 89 -13.91 -0.37 3.71
CA PRO A 89 -14.03 -1.83 3.69
C PRO A 89 -14.31 -2.39 2.28
N GLY A 90 -13.75 -3.56 1.99
CA GLY A 90 -13.85 -4.26 0.72
C GLY A 90 -13.06 -3.61 -0.42
N SER A 91 -12.17 -2.67 -0.13
CA SER A 91 -11.43 -1.92 -1.15
C SER A 91 -10.01 -2.42 -1.42
N MET A 92 -9.54 -3.34 -0.58
CA MET A 92 -8.19 -3.88 -0.63
C MET A 92 -7.97 -4.73 -1.88
N ARG A 93 -6.80 -4.60 -2.50
CA ARG A 93 -6.41 -5.37 -3.69
C ARG A 93 -4.96 -5.80 -3.58
N VAL A 94 -4.66 -6.99 -4.10
CA VAL A 94 -3.31 -7.56 -4.10
C VAL A 94 -2.93 -7.91 -5.52
N TRP A 95 -1.64 -7.75 -5.83
CA TRP A 95 -1.08 -8.10 -7.12
C TRP A 95 0.36 -8.58 -7.01
N ASN A 96 0.70 -9.63 -7.75
CA ASN A 96 2.07 -10.16 -7.83
C ASN A 96 2.53 -10.42 -9.28
N GLY A 97 1.83 -9.85 -10.26
CA GLY A 97 2.02 -10.14 -11.69
C GLY A 97 2.91 -9.15 -12.44
N THR A 98 3.09 -7.92 -11.95
CA THR A 98 3.84 -6.87 -12.66
C THR A 98 5.31 -7.24 -12.74
N VAL A 99 5.93 -7.03 -13.90
CA VAL A 99 7.38 -7.23 -14.07
C VAL A 99 8.14 -6.27 -13.15
N ALA A 100 9.21 -6.74 -12.53
CA ALA A 100 10.06 -5.90 -11.70
C ALA A 100 10.61 -4.69 -12.49
N CYS A 101 10.82 -3.59 -11.79
CA CYS A 101 11.32 -2.35 -12.38
C CYS A 101 12.76 -2.52 -12.89
N VAL A 102 13.13 -1.74 -13.90
CA VAL A 102 14.45 -1.81 -14.54
C VAL A 102 15.56 -1.52 -13.53
N ALA A 103 15.36 -0.54 -12.65
CA ALA A 103 16.26 -0.21 -11.55
C ALA A 103 15.74 -0.73 -10.20
N ALA A 104 16.57 -0.65 -9.15
CA ALA A 104 16.14 -1.00 -7.79
C ALA A 104 14.95 -0.14 -7.34
N ASN A 105 14.98 1.14 -7.71
CA ASN A 105 13.89 2.08 -7.50
C ASN A 105 13.08 2.19 -8.80
N CYS A 106 11.76 2.06 -8.69
CA CYS A 106 10.86 2.26 -9.81
C CYS A 106 10.78 3.74 -10.19
N THR A 107 10.69 4.01 -11.49
CA THR A 107 10.38 5.32 -12.04
C THR A 107 8.88 5.63 -11.87
N PRO A 108 8.46 6.90 -11.96
CA PRO A 108 7.04 7.26 -11.89
C PRO A 108 6.16 6.54 -12.93
N ALA A 109 6.69 6.26 -14.13
CA ALA A 109 5.97 5.53 -15.17
C ALA A 109 5.77 4.05 -14.82
N GLU A 110 6.79 3.41 -14.22
CA GLU A 110 6.67 2.04 -13.70
C GLU A 110 5.70 1.99 -12.51
N GLU A 111 5.75 2.97 -11.59
CA GLU A 111 4.80 3.07 -10.47
C GLU A 111 3.35 3.24 -10.94
N ALA A 112 3.12 4.03 -11.99
CA ALA A 112 1.79 4.17 -12.60
C ALA A 112 1.29 2.84 -13.20
N THR A 113 2.20 2.04 -13.77
CA THR A 113 1.86 0.70 -14.28
C THR A 113 1.51 -0.25 -13.14
N ILE A 114 2.32 -0.29 -12.08
CA ILE A 114 2.04 -1.08 -10.87
C ILE A 114 0.67 -0.69 -10.29
N TYR A 115 0.39 0.61 -10.17
CA TYR A 115 -0.91 1.10 -9.71
C TYR A 115 -2.05 0.59 -10.59
N ALA A 116 -1.93 0.72 -11.91
CA ALA A 116 -2.96 0.32 -12.84
C ALA A 116 -3.27 -1.19 -12.75
N ASP A 117 -2.22 -2.01 -12.68
CA ASP A 117 -2.34 -3.46 -12.54
C ASP A 117 -3.03 -3.85 -11.22
N VAL A 118 -2.60 -3.28 -10.08
CA VAL A 118 -3.18 -3.61 -8.78
C VAL A 118 -4.64 -3.14 -8.68
N LYS A 119 -4.96 -1.99 -9.27
CA LYS A 119 -6.32 -1.43 -9.28
C LYS A 119 -7.33 -2.36 -9.96
N VAL A 120 -6.92 -3.11 -10.97
CA VAL A 120 -7.76 -4.12 -11.64
C VAL A 120 -7.56 -5.53 -11.08
N GLY A 121 -6.58 -5.71 -10.18
CA GLY A 121 -6.27 -6.95 -9.50
C GLY A 121 -7.42 -7.46 -8.61
N VAL A 122 -7.27 -8.68 -8.12
CA VAL A 122 -8.30 -9.35 -7.31
C VAL A 122 -8.51 -8.59 -6.00
N VAL A 123 -9.78 -8.36 -5.65
CA VAL A 123 -10.16 -7.78 -4.37
C VAL A 123 -9.85 -8.78 -3.26
N GLY A 124 -9.13 -8.34 -2.23
CA GLY A 124 -8.88 -9.11 -1.03
C GLY A 124 -10.16 -9.34 -0.22
N THR A 125 -10.10 -10.21 0.77
CA THR A 125 -11.26 -10.57 1.61
C THR A 125 -11.41 -9.71 2.86
N ASP A 126 -10.44 -8.82 3.13
CA ASP A 126 -10.27 -8.07 4.39
C ASP A 126 -10.29 -8.96 5.65
N ALA A 127 -10.17 -10.29 5.47
CA ALA A 127 -10.36 -11.27 6.53
C ALA A 127 -9.04 -11.52 7.26
N VAL A 128 -9.16 -11.83 8.56
CA VAL A 128 -8.01 -12.09 9.45
C VAL A 128 -7.56 -13.56 9.37
N ASP A 129 -8.15 -14.40 8.51
CA ASP A 129 -7.83 -15.82 8.40
C ASP A 129 -7.01 -16.18 7.13
N GLY A 130 -6.21 -17.24 7.24
CA GLY A 130 -5.67 -17.96 6.09
C GLY A 130 -4.67 -17.22 5.18
N ASP A 131 -3.77 -16.40 5.73
CA ASP A 131 -2.71 -15.71 4.98
C ASP A 131 -3.18 -14.75 3.89
N GLN A 132 -4.31 -14.11 4.18
CA GLN A 132 -4.87 -13.08 3.35
C GLN A 132 -4.46 -11.72 3.88
N VAL A 133 -4.94 -10.71 3.19
CA VAL A 133 -4.71 -9.35 3.59
C VAL A 133 -5.84 -8.89 4.50
N ALA A 134 -5.48 -8.29 5.62
CA ALA A 134 -6.39 -7.96 6.71
C ALA A 134 -6.26 -6.50 7.13
N PHE A 135 -7.37 -5.94 7.63
CA PHE A 135 -7.39 -4.66 8.31
C PHE A 135 -8.03 -4.81 9.69
N VAL A 136 -7.28 -4.54 10.76
CA VAL A 136 -7.74 -4.68 12.15
C VAL A 136 -7.44 -3.39 12.92
N GLY A 137 -8.49 -2.77 13.46
CA GLY A 137 -8.38 -1.48 14.14
C GLY A 137 -7.98 -0.39 13.14
N ASN A 138 -6.72 0.08 13.22
CA ASN A 138 -6.12 1.00 12.27
C ASN A 138 -4.92 0.39 11.52
N THR A 139 -4.68 -0.90 11.71
CA THR A 139 -3.49 -1.55 11.18
C THR A 139 -3.86 -2.50 10.07
N PHE A 140 -3.15 -2.32 8.97
CA PHE A 140 -3.16 -3.17 7.82
C PHE A 140 -2.06 -4.25 7.94
N TYR A 141 -2.37 -5.46 7.49
CA TYR A 141 -1.46 -6.60 7.44
C TYR A 141 -1.56 -7.31 6.09
N ALA A 142 -0.43 -7.58 5.44
CA ALA A 142 -0.33 -8.55 4.35
C ALA A 142 0.55 -9.71 4.81
N GLY A 143 0.00 -10.93 4.83
CA GLY A 143 0.64 -12.11 5.41
C GLY A 143 0.64 -12.10 6.95
N ASN A 144 0.97 -13.23 7.59
CA ASN A 144 0.92 -13.36 9.05
C ASN A 144 2.20 -13.88 9.72
N ARG A 145 3.34 -13.98 9.00
CA ARG A 145 4.64 -14.50 9.50
C ARG A 145 4.63 -15.97 9.97
N HIS A 146 3.48 -16.62 10.04
CA HIS A 146 3.29 -17.95 10.62
C HIS A 146 3.02 -19.02 9.56
N VAL A 147 2.46 -18.66 8.40
CA VAL A 147 2.25 -19.54 7.23
C VAL A 147 2.60 -18.75 5.94
N ALA A 148 2.97 -19.47 4.87
CA ALA A 148 3.45 -18.87 3.63
C ALA A 148 2.33 -18.19 2.83
N SER A 149 2.30 -16.84 2.81
CA SER A 149 1.31 -16.10 2.04
C SER A 149 1.58 -16.14 0.54
N LEU A 150 0.88 -17.02 -0.18
CA LEU A 150 0.96 -17.09 -1.65
C LEU A 150 0.54 -15.80 -2.35
N GLN A 151 -0.22 -14.91 -1.69
CA GLN A 151 -0.76 -13.70 -2.28
C GLN A 151 0.25 -12.54 -2.33
N PHE A 152 1.18 -12.46 -1.36
CA PHE A 152 2.20 -11.41 -1.29
C PHE A 152 3.64 -11.92 -1.52
N ASN A 153 3.79 -13.15 -2.03
CA ASN A 153 5.07 -13.73 -2.42
C ASN A 153 5.31 -13.49 -3.92
N PRO A 154 6.14 -12.50 -4.32
CA PRO A 154 6.46 -12.29 -5.72
C PRO A 154 7.38 -13.40 -6.21
N THR A 155 7.05 -13.99 -7.35
CA THR A 155 8.02 -14.80 -8.10
C THR A 155 9.23 -13.96 -8.48
N GLY A 156 10.33 -14.60 -8.89
CA GLY A 156 11.53 -13.87 -9.29
C GLY A 156 11.23 -12.86 -10.41
N ASN A 157 11.83 -11.67 -10.31
CA ASN A 157 11.63 -10.55 -11.24
C ASN A 157 10.18 -10.03 -11.33
N ARG A 158 9.45 -10.04 -10.22
CA ARG A 158 8.10 -9.47 -10.11
C ARG A 158 7.98 -8.42 -9.02
N VAL A 159 6.95 -7.59 -9.14
CA VAL A 159 6.50 -6.70 -8.07
C VAL A 159 5.41 -7.41 -7.28
N ALA A 160 5.53 -7.42 -5.96
CA ALA A 160 4.41 -7.66 -5.06
C ALA A 160 3.83 -6.31 -4.64
N ALA A 161 2.55 -6.09 -4.86
CA ALA A 161 1.91 -4.82 -4.67
C ALA A 161 0.52 -4.95 -4.07
N LEU A 162 0.11 -3.88 -3.41
CA LEU A 162 -1.11 -3.79 -2.67
C LEU A 162 -1.72 -2.41 -2.78
N LEU A 163 -3.04 -2.35 -2.91
CA LEU A 163 -3.79 -1.12 -2.93
C LEU A 163 -4.87 -1.17 -1.86
N LEU A 164 -4.99 -0.12 -1.06
CA LEU A 164 -6.14 0.09 -0.18
C LEU A 164 -6.75 1.46 -0.44
N THR A 165 -8.07 1.57 -0.30
CA THR A 165 -8.75 2.87 -0.37
C THR A 165 -8.98 3.39 1.03
N ALA A 166 -8.68 4.68 1.22
CA ALA A 166 -8.97 5.39 2.44
C ALA A 166 -9.66 6.72 2.12
N GLU A 167 -10.52 7.16 3.03
CA GLU A 167 -11.22 8.44 2.97
C GLU A 167 -10.60 9.42 3.97
N VAL A 168 -10.36 10.66 3.56
CA VAL A 168 -9.83 11.72 4.43
C VAL A 168 -10.92 12.22 5.38
N ASN A 169 -10.62 12.27 6.68
CA ASN A 169 -11.54 12.72 7.74
C ASN A 169 -11.61 14.26 7.86
#